data_AF-A0A951LRA0-F1
#
_entry.id   AF-A0A951LRA0-F1
#
_cell.length_a   1.000
_cell.length_b   1.000
_cell.length_c   1.000
_cell.angle_alpha   90.00
_cell.angle_beta   90.00
_cell.angle_gamma   90.00
#
_symmetry.space_group_name_H-M   'P 1'
#
loop_
_entity.id
_entity.type
_entity.pdbx_description
1 polymer ?
#
loop_
_entity_poly.entity_id
_entity_poly.type
_entity_poly.pdbx_seq_one_letter_code
_entity_poly.pdbx_strand_id
1 'polypeptide(L)'
;MIFAPLAVLLAQAINPEPTGLLRSDDTNYWLPGAKLVAMVERRLGVPDRMGGPLSNFNRYYTGLYRNGHRVLFLELSKFGALPAGSGKVQVVPPAQVPHIIHGGCDIIRFSYDVDARQESSLDCNFDPPPPPPQPHQ
;
A
#
# COMPACT_ATOMS: atom_id res chain seq x y z
N MET A 1 -33.22 5.92 -60.83
CA MET A 1 -32.87 6.14 -59.41
C MET A 1 -31.98 4.99 -58.97
N ILE A 2 -30.67 5.19 -58.86
CA ILE A 2 -29.74 4.21 -58.29
C ILE A 2 -28.72 5.02 -57.47
N PHE A 3 -28.77 4.86 -56.14
CA PHE A 3 -27.79 5.37 -55.20
C PHE A 3 -26.80 4.24 -54.89
N ALA A 4 -25.51 4.50 -54.98
CA ALA A 4 -24.46 3.66 -54.42
C ALA A 4 -23.60 4.53 -53.48
N PRO A 5 -23.41 4.15 -52.20
CA PRO A 5 -22.61 4.95 -51.27
C PRO A 5 -21.12 4.61 -51.38
N LEU A 6 -20.30 5.65 -51.27
CA LEU A 6 -18.85 5.58 -51.10
C LEU A 6 -18.49 4.76 -49.85
N ALA A 7 -17.72 3.69 -50.02
CA ALA A 7 -17.03 3.03 -48.93
C ALA A 7 -15.69 3.75 -48.68
N VAL A 8 -15.58 4.44 -47.56
CA VAL A 8 -14.33 5.03 -47.06
C VAL A 8 -13.54 3.93 -46.35
N LEU A 9 -12.47 3.44 -46.99
CA LEU A 9 -11.54 2.49 -46.40
C LEU A 9 -10.54 3.26 -45.51
N LEU A 10 -10.81 3.35 -44.21
CA LEU A 10 -9.82 3.79 -43.21
C LEU A 10 -8.95 2.58 -42.83
N ALA A 11 -7.77 2.47 -43.46
CA ALA A 11 -6.73 1.55 -43.03
C ALA A 11 -6.18 2.03 -41.67
N GLN A 12 -6.62 1.41 -40.58
CA GLN A 12 -6.00 1.59 -39.27
C GLN A 12 -4.71 0.76 -39.24
N ALA A 13 -3.57 1.43 -39.19
CA ALA A 13 -2.28 0.81 -38.94
C ALA A 13 -2.27 0.25 -37.52
N ILE A 14 -2.35 -1.07 -37.40
CA ILE A 14 -2.22 -1.81 -36.15
C ILE A 14 -0.74 -1.83 -35.81
N ASN A 15 -0.26 -0.84 -35.06
CA ASN A 15 1.06 -0.93 -34.42
C ASN A 15 0.96 -2.01 -33.33
N PRO A 16 1.73 -3.11 -33.38
CA PRO A 16 1.80 -4.01 -32.24
C PRO A 16 2.43 -3.25 -31.07
N GLU A 17 1.65 -3.05 -30.02
CA GLU A 17 2.14 -2.55 -28.74
C GLU A 17 3.29 -3.46 -28.26
N PRO A 18 4.41 -2.89 -27.79
CA PRO A 18 5.51 -3.71 -27.29
C PRO A 18 5.04 -4.50 -26.08
N THR A 19 5.08 -5.82 -26.21
CA THR A 19 4.94 -6.81 -25.14
C THR A 19 5.67 -6.32 -23.89
N GLY A 20 4.90 -6.07 -22.83
CA GLY A 20 5.35 -5.48 -21.58
C GLY A 20 6.50 -6.24 -20.95
N LEU A 21 7.72 -5.79 -21.22
CA LEU A 21 8.81 -5.90 -20.28
C LEU A 21 8.43 -5.01 -19.10
N LEU A 22 8.24 -5.63 -17.94
CA LEU A 22 8.02 -5.00 -16.64
C LEU A 22 8.86 -3.73 -16.56
N ARG A 23 8.18 -2.58 -16.63
CA ARG A 23 8.82 -1.27 -16.47
C ARG A 23 9.25 -1.21 -15.02
N SER A 24 10.50 -1.59 -14.77
CA SER A 24 11.22 -1.45 -13.51
C SER A 24 11.48 0.03 -13.23
N ASP A 25 10.43 0.85 -13.20
CA ASP A 25 10.48 2.18 -12.62
C ASP A 25 10.42 2.02 -11.09
N ASP A 26 11.44 1.35 -10.54
CA ASP A 26 11.80 1.30 -9.12
C ASP A 26 12.08 2.72 -8.55
N THR A 27 11.88 3.76 -9.34
CA THR A 27 12.12 5.17 -9.01
C THR A 27 10.90 5.89 -8.47
N ASN A 28 9.72 5.24 -8.38
CA ASN A 28 8.50 5.91 -7.92
C ASN A 28 8.32 5.90 -6.39
N TYR A 29 9.43 5.92 -5.64
CA TYR A 29 9.43 5.98 -4.18
C TYR A 29 10.40 7.06 -3.69
N TRP A 30 10.25 7.44 -2.42
CA TRP A 30 11.12 8.37 -1.73
C TRP A 30 11.27 7.93 -0.26
N LEU A 31 12.34 8.36 0.40
CA LEU A 31 12.57 8.00 1.80
C LEU A 31 12.18 9.16 2.73
N PRO A 32 11.23 8.96 3.65
CA PRO A 32 10.83 9.99 4.59
C PRO A 32 11.93 10.32 5.60
N GLY A 33 12.14 11.62 5.85
CA GLY A 33 13.04 12.07 6.91
C GLY A 33 12.44 11.87 8.31
N ALA A 34 13.31 11.80 9.32
CA ALA A 34 12.93 11.58 10.72
C ALA A 34 11.90 12.60 11.25
N LYS A 35 11.98 13.86 10.82
CA LYS A 35 11.03 14.91 11.22
C LYS A 35 9.60 14.62 10.77
N LEU A 36 9.42 14.09 9.56
CA LEU A 36 8.12 13.72 9.04
C LEU A 36 7.57 12.50 9.79
N VAL A 37 8.40 11.47 9.97
CA VAL A 37 8.05 10.26 10.72
C VAL A 37 7.57 10.63 12.13
N ALA A 38 8.35 11.42 12.87
CA ALA A 38 7.97 11.85 14.21
C ALA A 38 6.69 12.70 14.24
N MET A 39 6.42 13.49 13.19
CA MET A 39 5.18 14.26 13.08
C MET A 39 3.96 13.35 12.90
N VAL A 40 4.08 12.36 12.03
CA VAL A 40 3.01 11.40 11.74
C VAL A 40 2.75 10.50 12.95
N GLU A 41 3.79 10.02 13.63
CA GLU A 41 3.65 9.21 14.86
C GLU A 41 2.91 9.91 15.99
N ARG A 42 3.04 11.24 16.11
CA ARG A 42 2.30 12.02 17.12
C ARG A 42 0.81 12.12 16.81
N ARG A 43 0.41 11.90 15.56
CA ARG A 43 -1.00 11.94 15.12
C ARG A 43 -1.62 10.55 15.08
N LEU A 44 -0.81 9.54 14.82
CA LEU A 44 -1.18 8.13 14.87
C LEU A 44 -1.60 7.72 16.29
N GLY A 45 -2.91 7.65 16.51
CA GLY A 45 -3.50 6.91 17.62
C GLY A 45 -3.81 5.48 17.17
N VAL A 46 -3.01 4.50 17.59
CA VAL A 46 -3.35 3.08 17.38
C VAL A 46 -4.38 2.68 18.44
N PRO A 47 -5.60 2.26 18.08
CA PRO A 47 -6.59 1.82 19.04
C PRO A 47 -6.12 0.59 19.83
N ASP A 48 -6.46 0.50 21.11
CA ASP A 48 -6.06 -0.64 21.96
C ASP A 48 -6.47 -2.00 21.38
N ARG A 49 -7.65 -2.07 20.75
CA ARG A 49 -8.16 -3.28 20.07
C ARG A 49 -7.29 -3.77 18.90
N MET A 50 -6.37 -2.93 18.40
CA MET A 50 -5.44 -3.28 17.32
C MET A 50 -4.04 -3.63 17.86
N GLY A 51 -3.81 -3.64 19.17
CA GLY A 51 -2.54 -4.06 19.78
C GLY A 51 -1.84 -3.01 20.65
N GLY A 52 -2.50 -1.88 20.93
CA GLY A 52 -2.02 -0.88 21.88
C GLY A 52 -1.03 0.13 21.29
N PRO A 53 -0.14 0.73 22.10
CA PRO A 53 0.72 1.83 21.66
C PRO A 53 1.71 1.44 20.55
N LEU A 54 2.14 2.43 19.75
CA LEU A 54 3.11 2.25 18.66
C LEU A 54 4.41 1.54 19.07
N SER A 55 4.83 1.67 20.34
CA SER A 55 6.01 1.00 20.88
C SER A 55 5.91 -0.53 20.85
N ASN A 56 4.71 -1.09 20.77
CA ASN A 56 4.47 -2.53 20.69
C ASN A 56 4.74 -3.09 19.29
N PHE A 57 5.07 -2.25 18.32
CA PHE A 57 5.23 -2.62 16.93
C PHE A 57 6.63 -2.26 16.42
N ASN A 58 7.14 -3.08 15.53
CA ASN A 58 8.17 -2.66 14.58
C ASN A 58 7.51 -1.77 13.53
N ARG A 59 8.16 -0.66 13.15
CA ARG A 59 7.55 0.42 12.37
C ARG A 59 8.35 0.63 11.09
N TYR A 60 7.77 0.27 9.96
CA TYR A 60 8.41 0.36 8.65
C TYR A 60 7.76 1.48 7.85
N TYR A 61 8.57 2.45 7.42
CA TYR A 61 8.12 3.61 6.66
C TYR A 61 8.71 3.58 5.27
N THR A 62 7.87 3.83 4.27
CA THR A 62 8.31 4.03 2.89
C THR A 62 7.48 5.14 2.26
N GLY A 63 8.07 5.97 1.41
CA GLY A 63 7.36 7.01 0.68
C GLY A 63 7.09 6.54 -0.74
N LEU A 64 5.86 6.69 -1.22
CA LEU A 64 5.48 6.42 -2.60
C LEU A 64 4.96 7.71 -3.24
N TYR A 65 5.12 7.84 -4.56
CA TYR A 65 4.37 8.85 -5.31
C TYR A 65 3.11 8.21 -5.90
N ARG A 66 1.93 8.75 -5.58
CA ARG A 66 0.64 8.33 -6.15
C ARG A 66 -0.04 9.53 -6.79
N ASN A 67 -0.29 9.46 -8.09
CA ASN A 67 -0.91 10.57 -8.86
C ASN A 67 -0.19 11.92 -8.67
N GLY A 68 1.14 11.90 -8.53
CA GLY A 68 1.94 13.11 -8.28
C GLY A 68 2.02 13.56 -6.82
N HIS A 69 1.31 12.90 -5.89
CA HIS A 69 1.33 13.19 -4.46
C HIS A 69 2.31 12.29 -3.72
N ARG A 70 2.99 12.83 -2.71
CA ARG A 70 3.81 12.06 -1.77
C ARG A 70 2.91 11.40 -0.74
N VAL A 71 2.80 10.08 -0.83
CA VAL A 71 2.08 9.26 0.15
C VAL A 71 3.11 8.53 1.01
N LEU A 72 3.06 8.76 2.32
CA LEU A 72 3.80 7.98 3.30
C LEU A 72 3.01 6.70 3.58
N PHE A 73 3.63 5.56 3.31
CA PHE A 73 3.16 4.25 3.75
C PHE A 73 3.87 3.86 5.05
N LEU A 74 3.09 3.41 6.00
CA LEU A 74 3.54 2.87 7.28
C LEU A 74 2.99 1.46 7.43
N GLU A 75 3.87 0.50 7.73
CA GLU A 75 3.48 -0.81 8.21
C GLU A 75 3.96 -1.00 9.65
N LEU A 76 3.00 -1.21 10.54
CA LEU A 76 3.22 -1.61 11.92
C LEU A 76 3.15 -3.12 11.99
N SER A 77 4.15 -3.76 12.55
CA SER A 77 4.14 -5.21 12.70
C SER A 77 4.63 -5.65 14.07
N LYS A 78 3.85 -6.51 14.74
CA LYS A 78 4.32 -7.19 15.95
C LYS A 78 5.30 -8.31 15.63
N PHE A 79 5.37 -8.77 14.38
CA PHE A 79 6.26 -9.83 13.92
C PHE A 79 7.21 -9.32 12.82
N GLY A 80 8.22 -10.09 12.41
CA GLY A 80 9.06 -9.74 11.25
C GLY A 80 10.53 -10.07 11.43
N ALA A 81 11.37 -9.47 10.59
CA ALA A 81 12.84 -9.63 10.64
C ALA A 81 13.47 -9.12 11.95
N LEU A 82 12.72 -8.32 12.71
CA LEU A 82 13.09 -7.85 14.03
C LEU A 82 12.34 -8.62 15.12
N PRO A 83 12.94 -8.73 16.32
CA PRO A 83 12.23 -9.24 17.48
C PRO A 83 10.87 -8.57 17.64
N ALA A 84 9.87 -9.39 18.00
CA ALA A 84 8.51 -8.91 18.18
C ALA A 84 8.46 -7.78 19.21
N GLY A 85 7.77 -6.68 18.86
CA GLY A 85 7.59 -5.54 19.77
C GLY A 85 8.88 -4.80 20.15
N SER A 86 9.93 -4.84 19.32
CA SER A 86 11.17 -4.10 19.62
C SER A 86 11.01 -2.57 19.57
N GLY A 87 9.87 -2.07 19.08
CA GLY A 87 9.61 -0.64 18.94
C GLY A 87 10.51 0.05 17.92
N LYS A 88 11.30 -0.68 17.12
CA LYS A 88 12.27 -0.05 16.21
C LYS A 88 11.56 0.60 15.02
N VAL A 89 12.10 1.75 14.63
CA VAL A 89 11.68 2.52 13.45
C VAL A 89 12.66 2.26 12.31
N GLN A 90 12.13 1.91 11.15
CA GLN A 90 12.90 1.68 9.92
C GLN A 90 12.31 2.52 8.79
N VAL A 91 13.16 3.26 8.09
CA VAL A 91 12.81 3.94 6.85
C VAL A 91 13.47 3.17 5.71
N VAL A 92 12.66 2.51 4.89
CA VAL A 92 13.15 1.52 3.93
C VAL A 92 12.50 1.68 2.55
N PRO A 93 13.18 1.24 1.47
CA PRO A 93 12.54 1.10 0.17
C PRO A 93 11.34 0.13 0.23
N PRO A 94 10.35 0.25 -0.68
CA PRO A 94 9.17 -0.60 -0.68
C PRO A 94 9.48 -2.10 -0.69
N ALA A 95 10.52 -2.52 -1.42
CA ALA A 95 10.96 -3.92 -1.50
C ALA A 95 11.46 -4.52 -0.18
N GLN A 96 11.74 -3.69 0.83
CA GLN A 96 12.19 -4.12 2.16
C GLN A 96 11.09 -4.02 3.22
N VAL A 97 9.91 -3.51 2.86
CA VAL A 97 8.74 -3.57 3.75
C VAL A 97 8.34 -5.05 3.85
N PRO A 98 8.17 -5.60 5.06
CA PRO A 98 7.80 -6.99 5.21
C PRO A 98 6.45 -7.26 4.52
N HIS A 99 6.38 -8.29 3.68
CA HIS A 99 5.12 -8.73 3.11
C HIS A 99 4.53 -9.83 3.99
N ILE A 100 3.60 -9.45 4.88
CA ILE A 100 2.91 -10.41 5.74
C ILE A 100 1.46 -10.56 5.27
N ILE A 101 1.10 -11.79 4.91
CA ILE A 101 -0.16 -12.15 4.23
C ILE A 101 -1.20 -12.67 5.24
N HIS A 102 -0.76 -13.13 6.42
CA HIS A 102 -1.63 -13.60 7.50
C HIS A 102 -1.14 -13.06 8.84
N GLY A 103 -2.05 -12.50 9.64
CA GLY A 103 -1.68 -11.95 10.95
C GLY A 103 -2.74 -11.09 11.65
N GLY A 104 -3.95 -10.92 11.10
CA GLY A 104 -4.97 -10.13 11.76
C GLY A 104 -4.50 -8.68 12.04
N CYS A 105 -4.79 -8.19 13.26
CA CYS A 105 -4.31 -6.90 13.76
C CYS A 105 -2.84 -6.90 14.22
N ASP A 106 -2.09 -7.98 14.01
CA ASP A 106 -0.65 -7.97 14.29
C ASP A 106 0.15 -7.28 13.19
N ILE A 107 -0.48 -7.01 12.04
CA ILE A 107 -0.01 -6.06 11.03
C ILE A 107 -1.07 -4.99 10.80
N ILE A 108 -0.65 -3.73 10.92
CA ILE A 108 -1.48 -2.57 10.67
C ILE A 108 -0.82 -1.75 9.57
N ARG A 109 -1.57 -1.49 8.50
CA ARG A 109 -1.14 -0.64 7.39
C ARG A 109 -1.79 0.71 7.50
N PHE A 110 -0.99 1.74 7.32
CA PHE A 110 -1.42 3.13 7.36
C PHE A 110 -0.87 3.88 6.16
N SER A 111 -1.69 4.78 5.62
CA SER A 111 -1.29 5.68 4.55
C SER A 111 -1.59 7.13 4.94
N TYR A 112 -0.66 8.02 4.61
CA TYR A 112 -0.76 9.44 4.89
C TYR A 112 -0.32 10.26 3.66
N ASP A 113 -1.23 11.06 3.12
CA ASP A 113 -0.89 12.03 2.08
C ASP A 113 -0.14 13.20 2.74
N VAL A 114 1.14 13.34 2.39
CA VAL A 114 2.05 14.34 2.96
C VAL A 114 1.71 15.74 2.46
N ASP A 115 1.27 15.84 1.21
CA ASP A 115 0.99 17.12 0.55
C ASP A 115 -0.38 17.64 0.98
N ALA A 116 -1.39 16.77 1.07
CA ALA A 116 -2.72 17.10 1.59
C ALA A 116 -2.79 17.12 3.13
N ARG A 117 -1.79 16.56 3.82
CA ARG A 117 -1.73 16.36 5.28
C ARG A 117 -2.91 15.58 5.84
N GLN A 118 -3.36 14.57 5.10
CA GLN A 118 -4.54 13.79 5.39
C GLN A 118 -4.19 12.32 5.62
N GLU A 119 -4.81 11.73 6.65
CA GLU A 119 -4.78 10.29 6.89
C GLU A 119 -5.75 9.61 5.91
N SER A 120 -5.26 8.68 5.09
CA SER A 120 -6.08 8.08 4.04
C SER A 120 -6.71 6.75 4.46
N SER A 121 -6.01 5.92 5.24
CA SER A 121 -6.57 4.67 5.75
C SER A 121 -5.75 4.07 6.88
N LEU A 122 -6.44 3.40 7.80
CA LEU A 122 -5.89 2.48 8.79
C LEU A 122 -6.56 1.12 8.57
N ASP A 123 -5.79 0.11 8.18
CA ASP A 123 -6.28 -1.23 7.86
C ASP A 123 -5.50 -2.29 8.64
N CYS A 124 -6.20 -3.32 9.09
CA CYS A 124 -5.63 -4.52 9.69
C CYS A 124 -5.92 -5.68 8.76
N ASN A 125 -4.96 -6.56 8.55
CA ASN A 125 -5.12 -7.69 7.64
C ASN A 125 -6.04 -8.76 8.26
N PHE A 126 -7.35 -8.48 8.35
CA PHE A 126 -8.36 -9.44 8.77
C PHE A 126 -8.57 -10.44 7.65
N ASP A 127 -8.21 -11.69 7.91
CA ASP A 127 -8.90 -12.79 7.24
C ASP A 127 -10.36 -12.70 7.71
N PRO A 128 -11.35 -12.56 6.81
CA PRO A 128 -12.74 -12.67 7.21
C PRO A 128 -12.93 -14.04 7.88
N PRO A 129 -13.75 -14.14 8.95
CA PRO A 129 -14.01 -15.42 9.57
C PRO A 129 -14.49 -16.41 8.49
N PRO A 130 -14.08 -17.69 8.55
CA PRO A 130 -14.58 -18.67 7.60
C PRO A 130 -16.11 -18.64 7.60
N PRO A 131 -16.77 -18.80 6.43
CA PRO A 131 -18.22 -18.84 6.39
C PRO A 131 -18.73 -19.95 7.32
N PRO A 132 -19.89 -19.77 7.97
CA PRO A 132 -20.46 -20.82 8.81
C PRO A 132 -20.61 -22.12 7.99
N PRO A 133 -20.41 -23.30 8.61
CA PRO A 133 -20.58 -24.57 7.91
C PRO A 133 -21.98 -24.62 7.29
N GLN A 134 -22.05 -24.93 6.00
CA GLN A 134 -23.34 -25.08 5.32
C GLN A 134 -24.03 -26.33 5.86
N PRO A 135 -25.33 -26.27 6.22
CA PRO A 135 -26.06 -27.46 6.63
C PRO A 135 -25.99 -28.49 5.51
N HIS A 136 -25.54 -29.69 5.83
CA HIS A 136 -25.57 -30.83 4.91
C HIS A 136 -27.02 -31.09 4.50
N GLN A 137 -27.33 -30.93 3.22
CA GLN A 137 -28.61 -31.33 2.62
C GLN A 137 -28.62 -32.83 2.33
#